data_AF-A0AAJ6JMB4-F1
#
_entry.id   AF-A0AAJ6JMB4-F1
#
_cell.length_a   1.000
_cell.length_b   1.000
_cell.length_c   1.000
_cell.angle_alpha   90.00
_cell.angle_beta   90.00
_cell.angle_gamma   90.00
#
_symmetry.space_group_name_H-M   'P 1'
#
loop_
_entity.id
_entity.type
_entity.pdbx_description
1 polymer ?
#
loop_
_entity_poly.entity_id
_entity_poly.type
_entity_poly.pdbx_seq_one_letter_code
_entity_poly.pdbx_strand_id
1 'polypeptide(L)'
;MSNSLMLAFVVFAVAMFFTPGPNNIMLLSSGLTYGFRRTLPHIAGITVGFAFMVGAVGVGLGAIFIAYPVLQTILKYGGVAYLIYLAAVIAMAEPPSADKDEKPGRGPMTFWGAAMFQWINAKGWVMVIGTITAYAAIAAFPWNIAIQVSLSLILGTVSCTVWALFGTALRPILTSPMAIRVFNVVMAVLLLASLYPVFMDA
;
A
#
# COMPACT_ATOMS: atom_id res chain seq x y z
N MET A 1 -3.56 -13.85 28.60
CA MET A 1 -4.54 -13.56 27.53
C MET A 1 -4.04 -12.43 26.62
N SER A 2 -3.66 -11.25 27.14
CA SER A 2 -3.13 -10.13 26.32
C SER A 2 -1.87 -10.47 25.51
N ASN A 3 -0.91 -11.20 26.09
CA ASN A 3 0.35 -11.52 25.39
C ASN A 3 0.14 -12.45 24.18
N SER A 4 -0.72 -13.46 24.29
CA SER A 4 -1.07 -14.38 23.21
C SER A 4 -1.80 -13.65 22.08
N LEU A 5 -2.71 -12.74 22.44
CA LEU A 5 -3.47 -11.93 21.48
C LEU A 5 -2.57 -10.90 20.79
N MET A 6 -1.64 -10.29 21.52
CA MET A 6 -0.61 -9.40 20.98
C MET A 6 0.29 -10.14 19.98
N LEU A 7 0.75 -11.35 20.33
CA LEU A 7 1.56 -12.16 19.42
C LEU A 7 0.76 -12.51 18.15
N ALA A 8 -0.50 -12.93 18.29
CA ALA A 8 -1.38 -13.21 17.16
C ALA A 8 -1.57 -11.97 16.27
N PHE A 9 -1.72 -10.79 16.87
CA PHE A 9 -1.81 -9.54 16.11
C PHE A 9 -0.53 -9.23 15.35
N VAL A 10 0.64 -9.36 15.98
CA VAL A 10 1.93 -9.13 15.31
C VAL A 10 2.11 -10.09 14.15
N VAL A 11 1.81 -11.38 14.32
CA VAL A 11 1.89 -12.38 13.25
C VAL A 11 0.95 -12.03 12.09
N PHE A 12 -0.31 -11.69 12.39
CA PHE A 12 -1.27 -11.25 11.39
C PHE A 12 -0.80 -9.99 10.65
N ALA A 13 -0.34 -8.97 11.38
CA ALA A 13 0.10 -7.71 10.81
C ALA A 13 1.34 -7.91 9.92
N VAL A 14 2.30 -8.71 10.34
CA VAL A 14 3.47 -9.08 9.52
C VAL A 14 3.02 -9.77 8.23
N ALA A 15 2.13 -10.77 8.32
CA ALA A 15 1.61 -11.44 7.13
C ALA A 15 0.91 -10.44 6.18
N MET A 16 0.06 -9.56 6.70
CA MET A 16 -0.69 -8.60 5.88
C MET A 16 0.21 -7.52 5.24
N PHE A 17 1.19 -6.99 5.98
CA PHE A 17 2.08 -5.95 5.47
C PHE A 17 3.10 -6.47 4.45
N PHE A 18 3.68 -7.64 4.68
CA PHE A 18 4.79 -8.14 3.87
C PHE A 18 4.33 -8.93 2.64
N THR A 19 3.13 -9.53 2.68
CA THR A 19 2.61 -10.22 1.50
C THR A 19 2.46 -9.27 0.32
N PRO A 20 2.73 -9.71 -0.92
CA PRO A 20 2.54 -8.88 -2.11
C PRO A 20 1.13 -8.30 -2.18
N GLY A 21 1.03 -7.06 -2.66
CA GLY A 21 -0.23 -6.32 -2.78
C GLY A 21 0.04 -4.97 -3.45
N PRO A 22 -1.00 -4.13 -3.65
CA PRO A 22 -0.86 -2.89 -4.41
C PRO A 22 0.28 -1.99 -3.93
N ASN A 23 0.29 -1.60 -2.65
CA ASN A 23 1.36 -0.77 -2.05
C ASN A 23 2.76 -1.35 -2.30
N ASN A 24 2.93 -2.66 -2.10
CA ASN A 24 4.22 -3.35 -2.23
C ASN A 24 4.72 -3.40 -3.67
N ILE A 25 3.82 -3.72 -4.62
CA ILE A 25 4.13 -3.74 -6.07
C ILE A 25 4.48 -2.33 -6.55
N MET A 26 3.72 -1.33 -6.09
CA MET A 26 3.95 0.07 -6.45
C MET A 26 5.28 0.59 -5.91
N LEU A 27 5.65 0.23 -4.68
CA LEU A 27 6.94 0.59 -4.09
C LEU A 27 8.11 -0.15 -4.73
N LEU A 28 7.95 -1.44 -5.07
CA LEU A 28 8.94 -2.22 -5.81
C LEU A 28 9.22 -1.57 -7.17
N SER A 29 8.16 -1.27 -7.93
CA SER A 29 8.25 -0.59 -9.22
C SER A 29 8.85 0.82 -9.08
N SER A 30 8.47 1.56 -8.04
CA SER A 30 9.00 2.90 -7.77
C SER A 30 10.49 2.85 -7.42
N GLY A 31 10.89 1.89 -6.60
CA GLY A 31 12.28 1.65 -6.20
C GLY A 31 13.16 1.25 -7.38
N LEU A 32 12.65 0.44 -8.30
CA LEU A 32 13.37 0.04 -9.52
C LEU A 32 13.53 1.22 -10.50
N THR A 33 12.44 1.94 -10.76
CA THR A 33 12.40 2.99 -11.79
C THR A 33 13.04 4.30 -11.32
N TYR A 34 12.72 4.74 -10.11
CA TYR A 34 13.09 6.06 -9.59
C TYR A 34 14.16 6.02 -8.49
N GLY A 35 14.46 4.84 -7.96
CA GLY A 35 15.39 4.65 -6.84
C GLY A 35 14.77 4.96 -5.47
N PHE A 36 15.48 4.56 -4.42
CA PHE A 36 14.99 4.64 -3.04
C PHE A 36 14.72 6.07 -2.58
N ARG A 37 15.66 7.01 -2.78
CA ARG A 37 15.53 8.40 -2.30
C ARG A 37 14.29 9.11 -2.83
N ARG A 38 13.98 8.95 -4.12
CA ARG A 38 12.80 9.55 -4.74
C ARG A 38 11.49 8.85 -4.32
N THR A 39 11.57 7.63 -3.80
CA THR A 39 10.43 6.84 -3.32
C THR A 39 10.04 7.16 -1.87
N LEU A 40 10.84 7.94 -1.13
CA LEU A 40 10.57 8.27 0.28
C LEU A 40 9.20 8.96 0.50
N PRO A 41 8.76 9.95 -0.31
CA PRO A 41 7.44 10.55 -0.13
C PRO A 41 6.29 9.55 -0.30
N HIS A 42 6.45 8.60 -1.22
CA HIS A 42 5.50 7.51 -1.46
C HIS A 42 5.41 6.59 -0.23
N ILE A 43 6.55 6.18 0.32
CA ILE A 43 6.62 5.37 1.55
C ILE A 43 5.91 6.11 2.70
N ALA A 44 6.26 7.37 2.94
CA ALA A 44 5.67 8.17 4.01
C ALA A 44 4.15 8.31 3.86
N GLY A 45 3.66 8.50 2.64
CA GLY A 45 2.22 8.61 2.39
C GLY A 45 1.48 7.29 2.64
N ILE A 46 2.05 6.14 2.27
CA ILE A 46 1.47 4.83 2.60
C ILE A 46 1.43 4.64 4.12
N THR A 47 2.54 4.85 4.81
CA THR A 47 2.67 4.50 6.24
C THR A 47 1.82 5.42 7.12
N VAL A 48 1.90 6.73 6.90
CA VAL A 48 1.10 7.72 7.64
C VAL A 48 -0.37 7.61 7.26
N GLY A 49 -0.69 7.48 5.96
CA GLY A 49 -2.07 7.35 5.50
C GLY A 49 -2.75 6.10 6.05
N PHE A 50 -2.05 4.97 6.08
CA PHE A 50 -2.61 3.71 6.58
C PHE A 50 -2.78 3.74 8.10
N ALA A 51 -1.80 4.26 8.82
CA ALA A 51 -1.90 4.43 10.27
C ALA A 51 -3.03 5.39 10.66
N PHE A 52 -3.18 6.49 9.93
CA PHE A 52 -4.30 7.41 10.08
C PHE A 52 -5.64 6.71 9.83
N MET A 53 -5.74 5.91 8.77
CA MET A 53 -6.93 5.12 8.47
C MET A 53 -7.28 4.13 9.60
N VAL A 54 -6.30 3.39 10.14
CA VAL A 54 -6.49 2.50 11.32
C VAL A 54 -7.01 3.29 12.51
N GLY A 55 -6.39 4.44 12.82
CA GLY A 55 -6.80 5.29 13.93
C GLY A 55 -8.22 5.82 13.75
N ALA A 56 -8.53 6.38 12.57
CA ALA A 56 -9.83 6.94 12.26
C ALA A 56 -10.95 5.89 12.34
N VAL A 57 -10.76 4.73 11.71
CA VAL A 57 -11.76 3.65 11.77
C VAL A 57 -11.87 3.11 13.20
N GLY A 58 -10.75 2.99 13.92
CA GLY A 58 -10.69 2.48 15.29
C GLY A 58 -11.41 3.36 16.32
N VAL A 59 -11.44 4.68 16.13
CA VAL A 59 -12.23 5.59 16.97
C VAL A 59 -13.69 5.74 16.54
N GLY A 60 -14.11 5.05 15.47
CA GLY A 60 -15.52 4.98 15.07
C GLY A 60 -15.86 5.58 13.71
N LEU A 61 -14.89 6.06 12.91
CA LEU A 61 -15.17 6.52 11.54
C LEU A 61 -15.78 5.40 10.68
N GLY A 62 -15.54 4.13 11.03
CA GLY A 62 -16.20 2.98 10.40
C GLY A 62 -17.73 3.05 10.44
N ALA A 63 -18.32 3.69 11.45
CA ALA A 63 -19.77 3.86 11.55
C ALA A 63 -20.35 4.72 10.42
N ILE A 64 -19.57 5.67 9.87
CA ILE A 64 -19.98 6.49 8.72
C ILE A 64 -20.18 5.60 7.49
N PHE A 65 -19.31 4.62 7.28
CA PHE A 65 -19.43 3.72 6.14
C PHE A 65 -20.58 2.71 6.27
N ILE A 66 -21.00 2.40 7.51
CA ILE A 66 -22.24 1.65 7.77
C ILE A 66 -23.46 2.52 7.48
N ALA A 67 -23.44 3.78 7.91
CA ALA A 67 -24.54 4.72 7.69
C ALA A 67 -24.69 5.14 6.21
N TYR A 68 -23.56 5.24 5.49
CA TYR A 68 -23.49 5.64 4.09
C TYR A 68 -22.69 4.62 3.26
N PRO A 69 -23.28 3.44 2.96
CA PRO A 69 -22.61 2.39 2.17
C PRO A 69 -22.15 2.89 0.79
N VAL A 70 -22.82 3.90 0.23
CA VAL A 70 -22.47 4.50 -1.07
C VAL A 70 -21.03 5.05 -1.09
N LEU A 71 -20.50 5.51 0.05
CA LEU A 71 -19.12 6.00 0.15
C LEU A 71 -18.13 4.86 -0.07
N GLN A 72 -18.42 3.65 0.44
CA GLN A 72 -17.59 2.47 0.18
C GLN A 72 -17.61 2.13 -1.31
N THR A 73 -18.77 2.20 -1.95
CA THR A 73 -18.91 1.92 -3.39
C THR A 73 -18.12 2.92 -4.24
N ILE A 74 -18.21 4.21 -3.94
CA ILE A 74 -17.46 5.26 -4.66
C ILE A 74 -15.96 5.07 -4.49
N LEU A 75 -15.49 4.82 -3.26
CA LEU A 75 -14.07 4.56 -3.01
C LEU A 75 -13.58 3.27 -3.67
N LYS A 76 -14.38 2.20 -3.65
CA LYS A 76 -14.10 0.91 -4.29
C LYS A 76 -13.84 1.11 -5.79
N TYR A 77 -14.80 1.69 -6.51
CA TYR A 77 -14.68 1.85 -7.97
C TYR A 77 -13.71 2.97 -8.37
N GLY A 78 -13.61 4.06 -7.61
CA GLY A 78 -12.58 5.09 -7.81
C GLY A 78 -11.17 4.50 -7.64
N GLY A 79 -11.01 3.59 -6.68
CA GLY A 79 -9.80 2.80 -6.48
C GLY A 79 -9.39 1.93 -7.64
N VAL A 80 -10.35 1.16 -8.13
CA VAL A 80 -10.17 0.30 -9.31
C VAL A 80 -9.73 1.14 -10.51
N ALA A 81 -10.42 2.24 -10.81
CA ALA A 81 -10.07 3.12 -11.91
C ALA A 81 -8.65 3.69 -11.76
N TYR A 82 -8.27 4.11 -10.55
CA TYR A 82 -6.93 4.60 -10.27
C TYR A 82 -5.86 3.51 -10.38
N LEU A 83 -6.15 2.27 -9.98
CA LEU A 83 -5.22 1.15 -10.12
C LEU A 83 -5.03 0.72 -11.57
N ILE A 84 -6.08 0.78 -12.39
CA ILE A 84 -5.98 0.57 -13.83
C ILE A 84 -5.08 1.66 -14.45
N TYR A 85 -5.31 2.92 -14.08
CA TYR A 85 -4.44 4.03 -14.49
C TYR A 85 -2.99 3.78 -14.07
N LEU A 86 -2.76 3.38 -12.83
CA LEU A 86 -1.41 3.16 -12.32
C LEU A 86 -0.73 1.95 -12.96
N ALA A 87 -1.46 0.87 -13.21
CA ALA A 87 -0.95 -0.28 -13.97
C ALA A 87 -0.51 0.15 -15.38
N ALA A 88 -1.28 1.02 -16.04
CA ALA A 88 -0.88 1.60 -17.32
C ALA A 88 0.38 2.48 -17.19
N VAL A 89 0.47 3.31 -16.14
CA VAL A 89 1.68 4.12 -15.88
C VAL A 89 2.91 3.23 -15.64
N ILE A 90 2.78 2.16 -14.85
CA ILE A 90 3.86 1.20 -14.59
C ILE A 90 4.27 0.49 -15.88
N ALA A 91 3.32 -0.05 -16.63
CA ALA A 91 3.59 -0.75 -17.90
C ALA A 91 4.27 0.15 -18.95
N MET A 92 3.96 1.46 -18.94
CA MET A 92 4.54 2.46 -19.83
C MET A 92 5.77 3.17 -19.24
N ALA A 93 6.27 2.76 -18.07
CA ALA A 93 7.46 3.34 -17.48
C ALA A 93 8.68 2.98 -18.33
N GLU A 94 9.44 4.02 -18.71
CA GLU A 94 10.64 3.87 -19.53
C GLU A 94 11.83 3.37 -18.69
N PRO A 95 12.79 2.65 -19.30
CA PRO A 95 14.03 2.28 -18.65
C PRO A 95 14.74 3.50 -18.02
N PRO A 96 15.40 3.34 -16.86
CA PRO A 96 16.19 4.42 -16.29
C PRO A 96 17.33 4.81 -17.24
N SER A 97 17.14 5.87 -18.03
CA SER A 97 18.19 6.42 -18.89
C SER A 97 19.02 7.43 -18.11
N ALA A 98 20.35 7.36 -18.23
CA ALA A 98 21.28 8.26 -17.56
C ALA A 98 21.13 9.74 -17.97
N ASP A 99 20.51 10.02 -19.12
CA ASP A 99 20.41 11.36 -19.73
C ASP A 99 19.04 12.05 -19.63
N LYS A 100 18.05 11.47 -18.93
CA LYS A 100 16.74 12.13 -18.78
C LYS A 100 16.68 12.89 -17.46
N ASP A 101 17.34 14.05 -17.46
CA ASP A 101 16.92 15.15 -16.62
C ASP A 101 15.47 15.56 -16.98
N GLU A 102 14.66 15.65 -15.93
CA GLU A 102 13.51 16.56 -15.81
C GLU A 102 12.50 16.58 -16.97
N LYS A 103 11.65 15.55 -17.07
CA LYS A 103 10.26 15.79 -17.51
C LYS A 103 9.41 16.14 -16.29
N PRO A 104 8.88 17.38 -16.17
CA PRO A 104 7.96 17.74 -15.10
C PRO A 104 6.72 16.84 -15.20
N GLY A 105 6.40 16.10 -14.13
CA GLY A 105 5.15 15.34 -14.02
C GLY A 105 5.23 13.81 -14.09
N ARG A 106 6.41 13.20 -14.29
CA ARG A 106 6.54 11.72 -14.39
C ARG A 106 7.33 11.08 -13.23
N GLY A 107 7.07 11.54 -12.00
CA GLY A 107 7.71 11.04 -10.77
C GLY A 107 6.95 9.91 -10.08
N PRO A 108 7.53 9.30 -9.03
CA PRO A 108 6.83 8.33 -8.19
C PRO A 108 5.61 8.96 -7.51
N MET A 109 4.70 8.13 -7.01
CA MET A 109 3.50 8.62 -6.33
C MET A 109 3.87 9.55 -5.17
N THR A 110 3.19 10.70 -5.09
CA THR A 110 3.43 11.70 -4.05
C THR A 110 2.93 11.20 -2.70
N PHE A 111 3.35 11.88 -1.62
CA PHE A 111 2.83 11.64 -0.28
C PHE A 111 1.28 11.65 -0.25
N TRP A 112 0.66 12.68 -0.81
CA TRP A 112 -0.80 12.82 -0.80
C TRP A 112 -1.48 11.75 -1.65
N GLY A 113 -0.95 11.46 -2.84
CA GLY A 113 -1.46 10.37 -3.67
C GLY A 113 -1.42 9.04 -2.91
N ALA A 114 -0.31 8.76 -2.24
CA ALA A 114 -0.11 7.56 -1.44
C ALA A 114 -1.01 7.48 -0.20
N ALA A 115 -1.21 8.59 0.51
CA ALA A 115 -2.08 8.64 1.67
C ALA A 115 -3.55 8.48 1.29
N MET A 116 -4.00 9.16 0.23
CA MET A 116 -5.37 9.02 -0.28
C MET A 116 -5.62 7.62 -0.86
N PHE A 117 -4.60 7.01 -1.47
CA PHE A 117 -4.68 5.66 -1.99
C PHE A 117 -5.05 4.61 -0.93
N GLN A 118 -4.73 4.84 0.34
CA GLN A 118 -5.06 3.88 1.41
C GLN A 118 -6.57 3.67 1.56
N TRP A 119 -7.36 4.71 1.30
CA TRP A 119 -8.83 4.68 1.42
C TRP A 119 -9.53 3.88 0.32
N ILE A 120 -8.82 3.59 -0.76
CA ILE A 120 -9.32 2.82 -1.90
C ILE A 120 -8.67 1.44 -2.01
N ASN A 121 -7.66 1.17 -1.18
CA ASN A 121 -6.93 -0.09 -1.15
C ASN A 121 -7.75 -1.17 -0.42
N ALA A 122 -8.35 -2.10 -1.18
CA ALA A 122 -9.15 -3.20 -0.64
C ALA A 122 -8.38 -4.07 0.36
N LYS A 123 -7.10 -4.38 0.09
CA LYS A 123 -6.24 -5.12 1.03
C LYS A 123 -6.03 -4.33 2.33
N GLY A 124 -5.89 -3.01 2.22
CA GLY A 124 -5.82 -2.11 3.36
C GLY A 124 -7.08 -2.18 4.22
N TRP A 125 -8.27 -2.12 3.62
CA TRP A 125 -9.54 -2.26 4.31
C TRP A 125 -9.71 -3.62 5.02
N VAL A 126 -9.37 -4.72 4.36
CA VAL A 126 -9.39 -6.07 4.98
C VAL A 126 -8.51 -6.08 6.23
N MET A 127 -7.32 -5.49 6.15
CA MET A 127 -6.42 -5.39 7.30
C MET A 127 -6.99 -4.53 8.41
N VAL A 128 -7.50 -3.33 8.11
CA VAL A 128 -8.07 -2.38 9.09
C VAL A 128 -9.26 -3.02 9.83
N ILE A 129 -10.19 -3.61 9.10
CA ILE A 129 -11.37 -4.27 9.68
C ILE A 129 -10.93 -5.47 10.51
N GLY A 130 -10.06 -6.32 9.96
CA GLY A 130 -9.51 -7.48 10.68
C GLY A 130 -8.82 -7.07 11.98
N THR A 131 -8.00 -6.00 11.95
CA THR A 131 -7.29 -5.57 13.16
C THR A 131 -8.21 -5.00 14.23
N ILE A 132 -9.14 -4.13 13.85
CA ILE A 132 -10.03 -3.45 14.79
C ILE A 132 -10.99 -4.45 15.43
N THR A 133 -11.47 -5.44 14.66
CA THR A 133 -12.43 -6.44 15.14
C THR A 133 -11.78 -7.55 15.94
N ALA A 134 -10.77 -8.23 15.38
CA ALA A 134 -10.17 -9.41 15.97
C ALA A 134 -9.27 -9.11 17.17
N TYR A 135 -8.73 -7.88 17.25
CA TYR A 135 -7.77 -7.49 18.29
C TYR A 135 -8.25 -6.32 19.17
N ALA A 136 -9.55 -6.05 19.21
CA ALA A 136 -10.15 -5.01 20.06
C ALA A 136 -9.77 -5.20 21.55
N ALA A 137 -9.65 -6.45 22.00
CA ALA A 137 -9.40 -6.82 23.40
C ALA A 137 -7.91 -6.82 23.81
N ILE A 138 -6.99 -6.37 22.94
CA ILE A 138 -5.56 -6.28 23.28
C ILE A 138 -5.31 -5.33 24.47
N ALA A 139 -6.10 -4.27 24.57
CA ALA A 139 -6.05 -3.32 25.67
C ALA A 139 -7.41 -2.60 25.80
N ALA A 140 -7.58 -1.81 26.86
CA ALA A 140 -8.73 -0.92 26.97
C ALA A 140 -8.63 0.25 25.99
N PHE A 141 -9.76 0.77 25.53
CA PHE A 141 -9.81 2.01 24.76
C PHE A 141 -9.30 3.19 25.64
N PRO A 142 -8.50 4.14 25.09
CA PRO A 142 -8.05 4.26 23.69
C PRO A 142 -6.75 3.51 23.35
N TRP A 143 -6.19 2.77 24.30
CA TRP A 143 -4.86 2.15 24.19
C TRP A 143 -4.80 1.01 23.18
N ASN A 144 -5.89 0.26 22.99
CA ASN A 144 -5.96 -0.72 21.91
C ASN A 144 -5.74 -0.09 20.53
N ILE A 145 -6.39 1.05 20.25
CA ILE A 145 -6.24 1.76 18.99
C ILE A 145 -4.84 2.36 18.87
N ALA A 146 -4.33 2.97 19.94
CA ALA A 146 -2.97 3.52 19.94
C ALA A 146 -1.92 2.45 19.59
N ILE A 147 -2.01 1.26 20.19
CA ILE A 147 -1.13 0.13 19.89
C ILE A 147 -1.25 -0.30 18.43
N GLN A 148 -2.46 -0.42 17.89
CA GLN A 148 -2.68 -0.83 16.50
C GLN A 148 -2.14 0.21 15.50
N VAL A 149 -2.30 1.50 15.78
CA VAL A 149 -1.74 2.60 14.98
C VAL A 149 -0.21 2.58 15.02
N SER A 150 0.39 2.47 16.20
CA SER A 150 1.85 2.42 16.35
C SER A 150 2.45 1.21 15.65
N LEU A 151 1.87 0.03 15.82
CA LEU A 151 2.33 -1.17 15.12
C LEU A 151 2.16 -1.06 13.60
N SER A 152 1.07 -0.45 13.13
CA SER A 152 0.87 -0.19 11.71
C SER A 152 1.89 0.77 11.13
N LEU A 153 2.26 1.84 11.86
CA LEU A 153 3.35 2.73 11.46
C LEU A 153 4.69 2.00 11.36
N ILE A 154 5.04 1.22 12.38
CA ILE A 154 6.32 0.52 12.45
C ILE A 154 6.40 -0.55 11.35
N LEU A 155 5.48 -1.51 11.34
CA LEU A 155 5.50 -2.61 10.39
C LEU A 155 5.24 -2.15 8.95
N GLY A 156 4.36 -1.17 8.78
CA GLY A 156 4.12 -0.55 7.49
C GLY A 156 5.39 0.10 6.95
N THR A 157 6.12 0.85 7.78
CA THR A 157 7.38 1.49 7.35
C THR A 157 8.43 0.44 7.00
N VAL A 158 8.63 -0.56 7.85
CA VAL A 158 9.59 -1.63 7.58
C VAL A 158 9.26 -2.36 6.27
N SER A 159 8.01 -2.79 6.08
CA SER A 159 7.61 -3.47 4.85
C SER A 159 7.79 -2.59 3.62
N CYS A 160 7.30 -1.34 3.67
CA CYS A 160 7.42 -0.40 2.56
C CYS A 160 8.89 -0.14 2.19
N THR A 161 9.76 0.04 3.19
CA THR A 161 11.19 0.21 2.98
C THR A 161 11.82 -1.04 2.36
N VAL A 162 11.49 -2.25 2.84
CA VAL A 162 12.00 -3.50 2.28
C VAL A 162 11.61 -3.64 0.81
N TRP A 163 10.35 -3.41 0.45
CA TRP A 163 9.89 -3.52 -0.94
C TRP A 163 10.50 -2.44 -1.85
N ALA A 164 10.66 -1.21 -1.37
CA ALA A 164 11.32 -0.15 -2.12
C ALA A 164 12.82 -0.43 -2.33
N LEU A 165 13.52 -0.89 -1.28
CA LEU A 165 14.93 -1.28 -1.36
C LEU A 165 15.12 -2.48 -2.28
N PHE A 166 14.23 -3.46 -2.23
CA PHE A 166 14.26 -4.61 -3.14
C PHE A 166 14.17 -4.13 -4.59
N GLY A 167 13.26 -3.20 -4.89
CA GLY A 167 13.15 -2.59 -6.22
C GLY A 167 14.44 -1.89 -6.64
N THR A 168 15.03 -1.10 -5.75
CA THR A 168 16.30 -0.40 -6.02
C THR A 168 17.48 -1.37 -6.21
N ALA A 169 17.53 -2.47 -5.46
CA ALA A 169 18.58 -3.48 -5.57
C ALA A 169 18.52 -4.27 -6.90
N LEU A 170 17.34 -4.35 -7.52
CA LEU A 170 17.17 -4.96 -8.85
C LEU A 170 17.68 -4.06 -9.99
N ARG A 171 17.88 -2.75 -9.74
CA ARG A 171 18.30 -1.78 -10.76
C ARG A 171 19.65 -2.09 -11.45
N PRO A 172 20.74 -2.48 -10.74
CA PRO A 172 21.97 -2.90 -11.40
C PRO A 172 21.87 -4.26 -12.12
N ILE A 173 20.85 -5.07 -11.82
CA ILE A 173 20.63 -6.39 -12.44
C ILE A 173 19.79 -6.24 -13.72
N LEU A 174 18.74 -5.42 -13.65
CA LEU A 174 17.84 -5.13 -14.77
C LEU A 174 18.34 -3.92 -15.57
N THR A 175 19.41 -4.12 -16.34
CA THR A 175 20.04 -3.07 -17.16
C THR A 175 19.50 -3.00 -18.58
N SER A 176 18.98 -4.13 -19.11
CA SER A 176 18.43 -4.19 -20.47
C SER A 176 17.06 -3.50 -20.55
N PRO A 177 16.82 -2.62 -21.55
CA PRO A 177 15.51 -2.03 -21.81
C PRO A 177 14.39 -3.05 -21.93
N MET A 178 14.68 -4.22 -22.51
CA MET A 178 13.70 -5.30 -22.66
C MET A 178 13.38 -5.95 -21.30
N ALA A 179 14.40 -6.19 -20.46
CA ALA A 179 14.21 -6.77 -19.14
C ALA A 179 13.37 -5.86 -18.22
N ILE A 180 13.63 -4.55 -18.27
CA ILE A 180 12.85 -3.55 -17.53
C ILE A 180 11.40 -3.51 -18.03
N ARG A 181 11.20 -3.54 -19.36
CA ARG A 181 9.84 -3.56 -19.93
C ARG A 181 9.06 -4.81 -19.54
N VAL A 182 9.69 -5.98 -19.59
CA VAL A 182 9.08 -7.24 -19.13
C VAL A 182 8.73 -7.15 -17.65
N PHE A 183 9.66 -6.69 -16.81
CA PHE A 183 9.42 -6.50 -15.38
C PHE A 183 8.23 -5.57 -15.12
N ASN A 184 8.19 -4.41 -15.77
CA ASN A 184 7.11 -3.43 -15.63
C ASN A 184 5.75 -4.00 -16.06
N VAL A 185 5.70 -4.74 -17.17
CA VAL A 185 4.47 -5.41 -17.62
C VAL A 185 4.04 -6.48 -16.61
N VAL A 186 4.96 -7.30 -16.10
CA VAL A 186 4.63 -8.31 -15.07
C VAL A 186 4.09 -7.63 -13.81
N MET A 187 4.70 -6.53 -13.34
CA MET A 187 4.19 -5.78 -12.18
C MET A 187 2.81 -5.17 -12.43
N ALA A 188 2.57 -4.61 -13.62
CA ALA A 188 1.27 -4.08 -13.99
C ALA A 188 0.20 -5.18 -14.02
N VAL A 189 0.52 -6.35 -14.58
CA VAL A 189 -0.37 -7.52 -14.60
C VAL A 189 -0.64 -8.01 -13.18
N LEU A 190 0.36 -8.11 -12.31
CA LEU A 190 0.17 -8.49 -10.91
C LEU A 190 -0.67 -7.46 -10.14
N LEU A 191 -0.50 -6.16 -10.44
CA LEU A 191 -1.31 -5.09 -9.85
C LEU A 191 -2.78 -5.22 -10.28
N LEU A 192 -3.04 -5.46 -11.57
CA LEU A 192 -4.39 -5.73 -12.08
C LEU A 192 -4.97 -7.02 -11.51
N ALA A 193 -4.17 -8.09 -11.41
CA ALA A 193 -4.59 -9.35 -10.81
C ALA A 193 -4.96 -9.17 -9.33
N SER A 194 -4.30 -8.26 -8.61
CA SER A 194 -4.66 -7.92 -7.22
C SER A 194 -6.04 -7.26 -7.08
N LEU A 195 -6.65 -6.80 -8.18
CA LEU A 195 -8.03 -6.32 -8.22
C LEU A 195 -9.06 -7.47 -8.26
N TYR A 196 -8.66 -8.71 -8.55
CA TYR A 196 -9.59 -9.84 -8.70
C TYR A 196 -10.56 -9.99 -7.52
N PRO A 197 -10.15 -9.95 -6.23
CA PRO A 197 -11.07 -10.05 -5.11
C PRO A 197 -12.15 -8.96 -5.11
N VAL A 198 -11.81 -7.75 -5.59
CA VAL A 198 -12.73 -6.60 -5.64
C VAL A 198 -13.96 -6.89 -6.53
N PHE A 199 -13.78 -7.69 -7.59
CA PHE A 199 -14.84 -8.06 -8.52
C PHE A 199 -15.56 -9.35 -8.15
N MET A 200 -14.96 -10.20 -7.32
CA MET A 200 -15.59 -11.44 -6.84
C MET A 200 -16.49 -11.22 -5.62
N ASP A 201 -16.20 -10.19 -4.82
CA ASP A 201 -17.01 -9.76 -3.68
C ASP A 201 -18.03 -8.64 -4.06
N ALA A 202 -18.53 -8.65 -5.31
CA ALA A 202 -19.50 -7.68 -5.84
C ALA A 202 -20.89 -8.30 -6.01
#